data_AF-A0A6J6B7S9-F1
#
_entry.id   AF-A0A6J6B7S9-F1
#
_cell.length_a   1.000
_cell.length_b   1.000
_cell.length_c   1.000
_cell.angle_alpha   90.00
_cell.angle_beta   90.00
_cell.angle_gamma   90.00
#
_symmetry.space_group_name_H-M   'P 1'
#
loop_
_entity.id
_entity.type
_entity.pdbx_description
1 polymer ?
#
loop_
_entity_poly.entity_id
_entity_poly.type
_entity_poly.pdbx_seq_one_letter_code
_entity_poly.pdbx_strand_id
1 'polypeptide(L)' 'MKFFVKEEDRKPDPAPLKTNARAVVVVGIVAWALVLAFFVLVPTATPAGKQWWLTSCVFGIILGVFAWFKVGRR' A
#
# COMPACT_ATOMS: atom_id res chain seq x y z
N MET A 1 2.64 2.31 -33.95
CA MET A 1 2.57 1.42 -32.77
C MET A 1 1.50 0.36 -33.07
N LYS A 2 1.79 -0.93 -32.90
CA LYS A 2 0.76 -1.98 -33.07
C LYS A 2 -0.15 -1.96 -31.85
N PHE A 3 -1.41 -1.59 -32.03
CA PHE A 3 -2.41 -1.53 -30.94
C PHE A 3 -3.05 -2.89 -30.65
N PHE A 4 -2.88 -3.88 -31.53
CA PHE A 4 -3.38 -5.24 -31.37
C PHE A 4 -2.28 -6.25 -31.71
N VAL A 5 -2.09 -7.23 -30.83
CA VAL A 5 -1.23 -8.39 -31.01
C VAL A 5 -2.14 -9.60 -30.97
N LYS A 6 -2.06 -10.47 -31.98
CA LYS A 6 -2.80 -11.73 -32.00
C LYS A 6 -2.31 -12.61 -30.86
N GLU A 7 -3.18 -13.42 -30.26
CA GLU A 7 -2.78 -14.31 -29.15
C GLU A 7 -1.65 -15.27 -29.56
N GLU A 8 -1.62 -15.70 -30.82
CA GLU A 8 -0.59 -16.55 -31.42
C GLU A 8 0.81 -15.91 -31.34
N ASP A 9 0.88 -14.57 -31.44
CA ASP A 9 2.10 -13.78 -31.39
C ASP A 9 2.43 -13.32 -29.95
N ARG A 10 1.58 -13.66 -28.96
CA ARG A 10 1.77 -13.25 -27.57
C ARG A 10 2.92 -14.04 -26.96
N LYS A 11 3.94 -13.30 -26.52
CA LYS A 11 5.05 -13.88 -25.74
C LYS A 11 4.48 -14.50 -24.46
N PRO A 12 4.94 -15.69 -24.04
CA PRO A 12 4.47 -16.31 -22.82
C PRO A 12 4.67 -15.38 -21.63
N ASP A 13 3.72 -15.42 -20.68
CA ASP A 13 3.76 -14.55 -19.51
C ASP A 13 5.07 -14.78 -18.73
N PRO A 14 5.75 -13.70 -18.32
CA PRO A 14 6.99 -13.83 -17.57
C PRO A 14 6.73 -14.52 -16.24
N ALA A 15 7.73 -15.26 -15.76
CA ALA A 15 7.67 -15.85 -14.44
C ALA A 15 7.45 -14.75 -13.37
N PRO A 16 6.75 -15.05 -12.26
CA PRO A 16 6.56 -14.10 -11.17
C PRO A 16 7.88 -13.52 -10.70
N LEU A 17 7.95 -12.19 -10.59
CA LEU A 17 9.14 -11.51 -10.12
C LEU A 17 9.37 -11.85 -8.64
N LYS A 18 10.56 -12.37 -8.33
CA LYS A 18 11.00 -12.64 -6.95
C LYS A 18 11.12 -11.31 -6.21
N THR A 19 10.17 -11.02 -5.33
CA THR A 19 10.07 -9.77 -4.60
C THR A 19 9.52 -9.98 -3.20
N ASN A 20 10.07 -9.23 -2.26
CA ASN A 20 9.58 -9.26 -0.90
C ASN A 20 8.35 -8.34 -0.74
N ALA A 21 7.20 -8.81 -1.19
CA ALA A 21 5.94 -8.07 -1.07
C ALA A 21 5.58 -7.77 0.40
N ARG A 22 5.99 -8.64 1.34
CA ARG A 22 5.89 -8.39 2.78
C ARG A 22 6.65 -7.13 3.19
N ALA A 23 7.89 -6.93 2.74
CA ALA A 23 8.67 -5.74 3.09
C ALA A 23 7.95 -4.44 2.66
N VAL A 24 7.36 -4.43 1.47
CA VAL A 24 6.58 -3.28 0.97
C VAL A 24 5.38 -2.99 1.89
N VAL A 25 4.68 -4.03 2.33
CA VAL A 25 3.55 -3.90 3.26
C VAL A 25 4.00 -3.29 4.60
N VAL A 26 5.14 -3.72 5.17
CA VAL A 26 5.67 -3.12 6.42
C VAL A 26 5.97 -1.65 6.24
N VAL A 27 6.64 -1.29 5.14
CA VAL A 27 6.97 0.12 4.86
C VAL A 27 5.70 0.96 4.81
N GLY A 28 4.64 0.47 4.15
CA GLY A 28 3.34 1.14 4.12
C GLY A 28 2.69 1.30 5.51
N ILE A 29 2.70 0.24 6.33
CA ILE A 29 2.18 0.30 7.71
C ILE A 29 2.96 1.33 8.53
N VAL A 30 4.29 1.30 8.48
CA VAL A 30 5.17 2.21 9.21
C VAL A 30 4.91 3.65 8.78
N ALA A 31 4.79 3.91 7.47
CA ALA A 31 4.48 5.24 6.96
C ALA A 31 3.14 5.77 7.53
N TRP A 32 2.08 4.96 7.51
CA TRP A 32 0.79 5.36 8.09
C TRP A 32 0.84 5.56 9.59
N ALA A 33 1.59 4.72 10.32
CA ALA A 33 1.78 4.87 11.76
C ALA A 33 2.51 6.16 12.11
N LEU A 34 3.54 6.54 11.33
CA LEU A 34 4.28 7.80 11.52
C LEU A 34 3.39 9.01 11.25
N VAL A 35 2.59 8.99 10.18
CA VAL A 35 1.65 10.07 9.87
C VAL A 35 0.56 10.20 10.95
N LEU A 36 0.03 9.08 11.43
CA LEU A 36 -0.93 9.07 12.54
C LEU A 36 -0.31 9.65 13.81
N ALA A 37 0.91 9.21 14.16
CA ALA A 37 1.64 9.72 15.31
C ALA A 37 1.87 11.23 15.20
N PHE A 38 2.24 11.73 14.01
CA PHE A 38 2.40 13.15 13.77
C PHE A 38 1.12 13.95 14.07
N PHE A 39 -0.05 13.51 13.58
CA PHE A 39 -1.31 14.21 13.87
C PHE A 39 -1.73 14.15 15.33
N VAL A 40 -1.42 13.04 16.02
CA VAL A 40 -1.72 12.90 17.47
C VAL A 40 -0.79 13.78 18.31
N LEU A 41 0.50 13.86 17.95
CA LEU A 41 1.50 14.67 18.67
C LEU A 41 1.39 16.17 18.35
N VAL A 42 0.87 16.52 17.17
CA VAL A 42 0.67 17.90 16.74
C VAL A 42 -0.81 18.11 16.34
N PRO A 43 -1.74 18.20 17.31
CA PRO A 43 -3.17 18.31 17.01
C PRO A 43 -3.53 19.54 16.15
N THR A 44 -2.78 20.63 16.31
CA THR A 44 -2.93 21.86 15.52
C THR A 44 -2.58 21.69 14.04
N ALA A 45 -1.84 20.62 13.68
CA ALA A 45 -1.54 20.31 12.29
C ALA A 45 -2.74 19.70 11.54
N THR A 46 -3.77 19.22 12.27
CA THR A 46 -4.98 18.69 11.66
C THR A 46 -5.92 19.84 11.31
N PRO A 47 -6.21 20.12 10.02
CA PRO A 47 -7.09 21.21 9.67
C PRO A 47 -8.52 20.95 10.16
N ALA A 48 -9.20 21.99 10.64
CA ALA A 48 -10.59 21.89 11.08
C ALA A 48 -11.47 21.26 9.97
N GLY A 49 -12.29 20.27 10.36
CA GLY A 49 -13.15 19.53 9.42
C GLY A 49 -12.45 18.41 8.63
N LYS A 50 -11.15 18.17 8.82
CA LYS A 50 -10.41 17.08 8.13
C LYS A 50 -10.12 15.88 9.03
N GLN A 51 -11.03 15.55 9.94
CA GLN A 51 -10.94 14.37 10.81
C GLN A 51 -10.76 13.07 10.02
N TRP A 52 -11.20 13.05 8.75
CA TRP A 52 -11.04 11.91 7.84
C TRP A 52 -9.57 11.51 7.60
N TRP A 53 -8.61 12.40 7.87
CA TRP A 53 -7.16 12.11 7.79
C TRP A 53 -6.74 11.09 8.85
N LEU A 54 -7.20 11.26 10.09
CA LEU A 54 -6.93 10.31 11.18
C LEU A 54 -7.54 8.95 10.86
N THR A 55 -8.80 8.92 10.42
CA THR A 55 -9.46 7.65 10.06
C THR A 55 -8.78 6.99 8.86
N SER A 56 -8.30 7.75 7.88
CA SER A 56 -7.53 7.21 6.74
C SER A 56 -6.27 6.51 7.19
N CYS A 57 -5.54 7.08 8.16
CA CYS A 57 -4.34 6.43 8.70
C CYS A 57 -4.69 5.12 9.42
N VAL A 58 -5.77 5.11 10.21
CA VAL A 58 -6.26 3.89 10.89
C VAL A 58 -6.62 2.81 9.88
N PHE A 59 -7.39 3.15 8.84
CA PHE A 59 -7.73 2.20 7.78
C PHE A 59 -6.50 1.72 7.00
N GLY A 60 -5.55 2.60 6.71
CA GLY A 60 -4.27 2.24 6.07
C GLY A 60 -3.49 1.20 6.88
N ILE A 61 -3.42 1.37 8.21
CA ILE A 61 -2.78 0.41 9.11
C ILE A 61 -3.55 -0.92 9.12
N ILE A 62 -4.87 -0.89 9.29
CA ILE A 62 -5.71 -2.11 9.32
C ILE A 62 -5.56 -2.90 8.02
N LEU A 63 -5.68 -2.24 6.87
CA LEU A 63 -5.53 -2.87 5.56
C LEU A 63 -4.12 -3.40 5.34
N GLY A 64 -3.09 -2.68 5.81
CA GLY A 64 -1.71 -3.15 5.78
C GLY A 64 -1.50 -4.42 6.61
N VAL A 65 -2.02 -4.45 7.85
CA VAL A 65 -1.97 -5.64 8.71
C VAL A 65 -2.70 -6.82 8.06
N PHE A 66 -3.87 -6.58 7.48
CA PHE A 66 -4.58 -7.60 6.70
C PHE A 66 -3.75 -8.12 5.52
N ALA A 67 -3.15 -7.22 4.74
CA ALA A 67 -2.29 -7.58 3.62
C ALA A 67 -1.06 -8.39 4.07
N TRP A 68 -0.47 -8.09 5.23
CA TRP A 68 0.67 -8.81 5.77
C TRP A 68 0.37 -10.30 6.01
N PHE A 69 -0.83 -10.61 6.51
CA PHE A 69 -1.27 -12.00 6.68
C PHE A 69 -1.59 -12.69 5.36
N LYS A 70 -2.08 -11.95 4.36
CA LYS A 70 -2.45 -12.50 3.04
C LYS A 70 -1.27 -12.69 2.09
N VAL A 71 -0.22 -11.89 2.24
CA VAL A 71 0.91 -11.85 1.31
C VAL A 71 2.06 -12.71 1.84
N GLY A 72 2.61 -13.58 0.99
CA GLY A 72 3.81 -14.37 1.26
C GLY A 72 5.10 -13.66 0.81
N ARG A 73 6.26 -14.22 1.17
CA ARG A 73 7.52 -13.92 0.49
C ARG A 73 7.45 -14.60 -0.89
N ARG A 74 7.50 -13.84 -1.98
CA ARG A 74 7.45 -14.36 -3.36
C ARG A 74 8.81 -14.28 -4.03
#